data_AF-A0A5Q0HDR1-F1
#
_entry.id   AF-A0A5Q0HDR1-F1
#
_cell.length_a   1.000
_cell.length_b   1.000
_cell.length_c   1.000
_cell.angle_alpha   90.00
_cell.angle_beta   90.00
_cell.angle_gamma   90.00
#
_symmetry.space_group_name_H-M   'P 1'
#
loop_
_entity.id
_entity.type
_entity.pdbx_description
1 polymer ?
#
loop_
_entity_poly.entity_id
_entity_poly.type
_entity_poly.pdbx_seq_one_letter_code
_entity_poly.pdbx_strand_id
1 'polypeptide(L)'
;MRAQRLTSPARDVAGLLHDVVAVQAQDLTAAGLAVRARTTGLAPADLRGALDRGEVVRTCAMRGAVHLVRREDAGWLVALLGPVNTARGRARRLELGLTDELCARALPALREVLTGPLNRAQVVDRLAEVGVPLDPTTPAPAHLLAYAANQGVVCAGASTYRLLPEPAQPGHGVPELVRRYLRAYGPATVDDLAAWSGLPADLLHAGFPADELVEGEHGWRLPADDAPEPEPDAPETVRLLGPFDTFLLGYRDRDLLLDPAHAPLVQPPGGVPVPHVVVDGRVHGTWRRREGRVVVEQFGHIPVPQLDVEVESVLAWS
;
A
#
# COMPACT_ATOMS: atom_id res chain seq x y z
N MET A 1 -10.56 -4.72 12.41
CA MET A 1 -9.40 -5.66 12.38
C MET A 1 -9.59 -6.85 11.43
N ARG A 2 -10.69 -7.61 11.52
CA ARG A 2 -10.93 -8.82 10.70
C ARG A 2 -10.89 -8.56 9.18
N ALA A 3 -11.64 -7.55 8.72
CA ALA A 3 -11.65 -7.11 7.32
C ALA A 3 -10.27 -6.78 6.76
N GLN A 4 -9.38 -6.26 7.61
CA GLN A 4 -7.99 -5.97 7.25
C GLN A 4 -7.04 -7.17 7.47
N ARG A 5 -7.58 -8.37 7.65
CA ARG A 5 -6.85 -9.63 7.86
C ARG A 5 -5.96 -9.66 9.10
N LEU A 6 -6.16 -8.76 10.07
CA LEU A 6 -5.39 -8.74 11.31
C LEU A 6 -5.83 -9.86 12.27
N THR A 7 -7.12 -10.21 12.34
CA THR A 7 -7.62 -11.33 13.15
C THR A 7 -8.03 -12.56 12.34
N SER A 8 -7.99 -12.47 11.01
CA SER A 8 -8.27 -13.58 10.10
C SER A 8 -7.22 -13.61 8.98
N PRO A 9 -5.99 -14.07 9.28
CA PRO A 9 -4.86 -13.95 8.36
C PRO A 9 -5.09 -14.67 7.03
N ALA A 10 -4.60 -14.07 5.94
CA ALA A 10 -4.59 -14.70 4.63
C ALA A 10 -3.49 -15.77 4.55
N ARG A 11 -3.62 -16.70 3.59
CA ARG A 11 -2.65 -17.79 3.36
C ARG A 11 -1.64 -17.48 2.26
N ASP A 12 -1.87 -16.43 1.49
CA ASP A 12 -1.01 -15.99 0.42
C ASP A 12 -1.06 -14.46 0.27
N VAL A 13 -0.04 -13.90 -0.38
CA VAL A 13 0.13 -12.44 -0.51
C VAL A 13 -0.91 -11.84 -1.46
N ALA A 14 -1.29 -12.54 -2.54
CA ALA A 14 -2.21 -12.00 -3.53
C ALA A 14 -3.64 -11.88 -2.97
N GLY A 15 -4.09 -12.86 -2.19
CA GLY A 15 -5.33 -12.85 -1.44
C GLY A 15 -5.36 -11.73 -0.41
N LEU A 16 -4.28 -11.56 0.37
CA LEU A 16 -4.14 -10.40 1.25
C LEU A 16 -4.35 -9.09 0.48
N LEU A 17 -3.63 -8.88 -0.62
CA LEU A 17 -3.72 -7.63 -1.38
C LEU A 17 -5.08 -7.45 -2.05
N HIS A 18 -5.77 -8.54 -2.41
CA HIS A 18 -7.15 -8.47 -2.87
C HIS A 18 -8.08 -7.93 -1.78
N ASP A 19 -7.87 -8.36 -0.53
CA ASP A 19 -8.71 -7.98 0.60
C ASP A 19 -8.45 -6.55 1.10
N VAL A 20 -7.19 -6.12 1.18
CA VAL A 20 -6.81 -4.78 1.69
C VAL A 20 -6.50 -3.75 0.60
N VAL A 21 -6.77 -4.10 -0.66
CA VAL A 21 -6.48 -3.35 -1.89
C VAL A 21 -4.99 -3.26 -2.22
N ALA A 22 -4.19 -2.76 -1.28
CA ALA A 22 -2.76 -2.60 -1.45
C ALA A 22 -2.03 -2.42 -0.12
N VAL A 23 -0.73 -2.66 -0.11
CA VAL A 23 0.16 -2.39 1.04
C VAL A 23 1.25 -1.42 0.60
N GLN A 24 1.49 -0.36 1.35
CA GLN A 24 2.52 0.63 1.01
C GLN A 24 3.92 -0.02 1.03
N ALA A 25 4.70 0.22 -0.02
CA ALA A 25 5.92 -0.55 -0.32
C ALA A 25 7.01 0.28 -1.02
N GLN A 26 7.24 1.52 -0.57
CA GLN A 26 8.50 2.20 -0.90
C GLN A 26 9.67 1.48 -0.25
N ASP A 27 9.49 1.12 1.04
CA ASP A 27 10.37 0.23 1.78
C ASP A 27 9.75 -1.17 1.84
N LEU A 28 10.46 -2.16 1.29
CA LEU A 28 10.04 -3.56 1.28
C LEU A 28 10.09 -4.20 2.68
N THR A 29 10.92 -3.69 3.58
CA THR A 29 10.99 -4.15 4.97
C THR A 29 9.68 -3.80 5.69
N ALA A 30 9.25 -2.53 5.58
CA ALA A 30 7.98 -2.06 6.10
C ALA A 30 6.79 -2.82 5.48
N ALA A 31 6.79 -3.00 4.16
CA ALA A 31 5.76 -3.80 3.48
C ALA A 31 5.74 -5.25 3.97
N GLY A 32 6.91 -5.84 4.20
CA GLY A 32 7.05 -7.18 4.78
C GLY A 32 6.40 -7.29 6.16
N LEU A 33 6.60 -6.30 7.03
CA LEU A 33 5.95 -6.26 8.35
C LEU A 33 4.41 -6.17 8.25
N ALA A 34 3.90 -5.39 7.29
CA ALA A 34 2.46 -5.29 7.04
C ALA A 34 1.85 -6.59 6.50
N VAL A 35 2.59 -7.32 5.66
CA VAL A 35 2.23 -8.66 5.16
C VAL A 35 2.28 -9.69 6.30
N ARG A 36 3.35 -9.69 7.10
CA ARG A 36 3.51 -10.55 8.29
C ARG A 36 2.31 -10.45 9.22
N ALA A 37 1.91 -9.23 9.58
CA ALA A 37 0.81 -9.00 10.51
C ALA A 37 -0.56 -9.48 10.02
N ARG A 38 -0.68 -9.84 8.73
CA ARG A 38 -1.94 -10.19 8.06
C ARG A 38 -1.93 -11.54 7.37
N THR A 39 -0.85 -12.30 7.51
CA THR A 39 -0.69 -13.62 6.89
C THR A 39 -0.25 -14.65 7.90
N THR A 40 -0.48 -15.92 7.58
CA THR A 40 -0.01 -17.05 8.39
C THR A 40 0.72 -18.06 7.50
N GLY A 41 1.78 -18.66 8.02
CA GLY A 41 2.58 -19.66 7.32
C GLY A 41 3.46 -19.11 6.18
N LEU A 42 3.64 -17.79 6.10
CA LEU A 42 4.54 -17.16 5.12
C LEU A 42 5.85 -16.71 5.78
N ALA A 43 6.88 -16.58 4.96
CA ALA A 43 8.18 -16.02 5.28
C ALA A 43 8.55 -14.89 4.30
N PRO A 44 9.59 -14.09 4.59
CA PRO A 44 10.06 -13.04 3.66
C PRO A 44 10.36 -13.56 2.24
N ALA A 45 10.83 -14.81 2.13
CA ALA A 45 11.11 -15.47 0.86
C ALA A 45 9.85 -15.68 0.00
N ASP A 46 8.68 -15.89 0.61
CA ASP A 46 7.42 -16.09 -0.13
C ASP A 46 6.94 -14.79 -0.77
N LEU A 47 7.06 -13.66 -0.06
CA LEU A 47 6.80 -12.34 -0.62
C LEU A 47 7.74 -12.03 -1.79
N ARG A 48 9.04 -12.32 -1.62
CA ARG A 48 10.03 -12.17 -2.68
C ARG A 48 9.69 -13.05 -3.90
N GLY A 49 9.36 -14.32 -3.66
CA GLY A 49 8.95 -15.26 -4.70
C GLY A 49 7.70 -14.82 -5.45
N ALA A 50 6.69 -14.29 -4.75
CA ALA A 50 5.47 -13.76 -5.37
C ALA A 50 5.75 -12.54 -6.27
N LEU A 51 6.69 -11.67 -5.88
CA LEU A 51 7.16 -10.55 -6.70
C LEU A 51 7.94 -11.02 -7.93
N ASP A 52 8.82 -12.00 -7.75
CA ASP A 52 9.67 -12.52 -8.83
C ASP A 52 8.84 -13.31 -9.87
N ARG A 53 7.82 -14.08 -9.44
CA ARG A 53 6.81 -14.70 -10.34
C ARG A 53 5.81 -13.68 -10.92
N GLY A 54 5.75 -12.49 -10.31
CA GLY A 54 4.89 -11.40 -10.73
C GLY A 54 3.41 -11.59 -10.39
N GLU A 55 3.07 -12.48 -9.46
CA GLU A 55 1.72 -12.65 -8.88
C GLU A 55 1.27 -11.40 -8.13
N VAL A 56 2.24 -10.72 -7.53
CA VAL A 56 2.10 -9.39 -6.95
C VAL A 56 3.13 -8.47 -7.58
N VAL A 57 2.83 -7.18 -7.65
CA VAL A 57 3.71 -6.18 -8.24
C VAL A 57 3.80 -4.95 -7.37
N ARG A 58 4.87 -4.19 -7.53
CA ARG A 58 5.00 -2.84 -6.98
C ARG A 58 4.68 -1.83 -8.06
N THR A 59 3.74 -0.93 -7.80
CA THR A 59 3.42 0.18 -8.71
C THR A 59 2.99 1.41 -7.92
N CYS A 60 2.97 2.58 -8.57
CA CYS A 60 2.39 3.77 -7.99
C CYS A 60 0.87 3.61 -7.89
N ALA A 61 0.32 3.81 -6.69
CA ALA A 61 -1.11 3.72 -6.44
C ALA A 61 -1.54 4.91 -5.58
N MET A 62 -2.16 4.66 -4.42
CA MET A 62 -2.74 5.69 -3.57
C MET A 62 -1.74 6.81 -3.26
N ARG A 63 -2.17 8.05 -3.48
CA ARG A 63 -1.41 9.28 -3.21
C ARG A 63 -0.07 9.40 -3.96
N GLY A 64 0.17 8.59 -4.99
CA GLY A 64 1.44 8.56 -5.75
C GLY A 64 2.53 7.71 -5.13
N ALA A 65 2.24 7.06 -4.01
CA ALA A 65 3.17 6.20 -3.29
C ALA A 65 3.22 4.80 -3.94
N VAL A 66 4.39 4.16 -3.92
CA VAL A 66 4.58 2.77 -4.38
C VAL A 66 3.87 1.78 -3.47
N HIS A 67 2.98 0.94 -3.98
CA HIS A 67 2.30 -0.10 -3.21
C HIS A 67 2.55 -1.48 -3.81
N LEU A 68 2.58 -2.51 -2.96
CA LEU A 68 2.28 -3.88 -3.35
C LEU A 68 0.81 -3.94 -3.75
N VAL A 69 0.54 -4.43 -4.95
CA VAL A 69 -0.80 -4.71 -5.46
C VAL A 69 -0.82 -6.10 -6.08
N ARG A 70 -1.98 -6.74 -6.05
CA ARG A 70 -2.22 -7.97 -6.80
C ARG A 70 -2.08 -7.68 -8.30
N ARG A 71 -1.46 -8.59 -9.07
CA ARG A 71 -1.16 -8.38 -10.51
C ARG A 71 -2.40 -8.00 -11.30
N GLU A 72 -3.52 -8.67 -11.03
CA GLU A 72 -4.79 -8.47 -11.73
C GLU A 72 -5.41 -7.09 -11.43
N ASP A 73 -5.11 -6.51 -10.27
CA ASP A 73 -5.67 -5.22 -9.85
C ASP A 73 -4.81 -4.02 -10.30
N ALA A 74 -3.53 -4.27 -10.65
CA ALA A 74 -2.57 -3.22 -10.95
C ALA A 74 -2.99 -2.32 -12.12
N GLY A 75 -3.53 -2.91 -13.20
CA GLY A 75 -3.91 -2.16 -14.40
C GLY A 75 -5.02 -1.14 -14.15
N TRP A 76 -6.10 -1.56 -13.47
CA TRP A 76 -7.23 -0.67 -13.22
C TRP A 76 -6.93 0.38 -12.13
N LEU A 77 -6.17 0.01 -11.10
CA LEU A 77 -5.72 0.95 -10.08
C LEU A 77 -4.86 2.06 -10.68
N VAL A 78 -3.93 1.70 -11.57
CA VAL A 78 -3.10 2.69 -12.28
C VAL A 78 -3.93 3.52 -13.24
N ALA A 79 -4.87 2.93 -13.98
CA ALA A 79 -5.75 3.69 -14.87
C ALA A 79 -6.56 4.76 -14.11
N LEU A 80 -7.02 4.45 -12.90
CA LEU A 80 -7.80 5.35 -12.06
C LEU A 80 -6.94 6.40 -11.33
N LEU A 81 -5.83 5.98 -10.70
CA LEU A 81 -5.01 6.83 -9.82
C LEU A 81 -3.87 7.54 -10.57
N GLY A 82 -3.40 6.93 -11.66
CA GLY A 82 -2.26 7.37 -12.46
C GLY A 82 -2.36 8.80 -13.01
N PRO A 83 -3.51 9.25 -13.55
CA PRO A 83 -3.66 10.63 -14.02
C PRO A 83 -3.43 11.67 -12.91
N VAL A 84 -4.03 11.46 -11.74
CA VAL A 84 -3.89 12.35 -10.57
C VAL A 84 -2.44 12.39 -10.09
N ASN A 85 -1.82 11.21 -9.98
CA ASN A 85 -0.42 11.08 -9.58
C ASN A 85 0.54 11.72 -10.60
N THR A 86 0.26 11.56 -11.88
CA THR A 86 1.04 12.15 -12.98
C THR A 86 1.01 13.67 -12.90
N ALA A 87 -0.17 14.26 -12.73
CA ALA A 87 -0.32 15.71 -12.55
C ALA A 87 0.45 16.21 -11.33
N ARG A 88 0.27 15.54 -10.17
CA ARG A 88 0.95 15.90 -8.91
C ARG A 88 2.48 15.89 -9.02
N GLY A 89 3.04 14.94 -9.76
CA GLY A 89 4.50 14.82 -9.93
C GLY A 89 5.11 15.75 -10.98
N ARG A 90 4.32 16.56 -11.72
CA ARG A 90 4.80 17.28 -12.90
C ARG A 90 5.91 18.28 -12.60
N ALA A 91 5.73 19.13 -11.58
CA ALA A 91 6.72 20.14 -11.21
C ALA A 91 8.09 19.51 -10.93
N ARG A 92 8.11 18.45 -10.10
CA ARG A 92 9.35 17.73 -9.77
C ARG A 92 10.00 17.06 -10.98
N ARG A 93 9.21 16.54 -11.94
CA ARG A 93 9.76 15.98 -13.18
C ARG A 93 10.46 17.05 -14.03
N LEU A 94 9.85 18.22 -14.17
CA LEU A 94 10.45 19.34 -14.90
C LEU A 94 11.75 19.83 -14.25
N GLU A 95 11.81 19.95 -12.92
CA GLU A 95 13.04 20.27 -12.17
C GLU A 95 14.18 19.28 -12.46
N LEU A 96 13.84 18.01 -12.73
CA LEU A 96 14.79 16.95 -13.04
C LEU A 96 15.10 16.84 -14.54
N GLY A 97 14.64 17.78 -15.36
CA GLY A 97 14.84 17.77 -16.82
C GLY A 97 13.97 16.76 -17.57
N LEU A 98 12.99 16.13 -16.91
CA LEU A 98 12.06 15.19 -17.53
C LEU A 98 10.87 15.97 -18.12
N THR A 99 11.06 16.56 -19.30
CA THR A 99 9.99 17.28 -20.01
C THR A 99 8.85 16.35 -20.43
N ASP A 100 7.69 16.92 -20.74
CA ASP A 100 6.53 16.14 -21.20
C ASP A 100 6.86 15.41 -22.53
N GLU A 101 7.67 16.02 -23.41
CA GLU A 101 8.14 15.41 -24.67
C GLU A 101 9.12 14.25 -24.43
N LEU A 102 10.07 14.41 -23.50
CA LEU A 102 11.00 13.35 -23.13
C LEU A 102 10.25 12.17 -22.52
N CYS A 103 9.33 12.46 -21.60
CA CYS A 103 8.47 11.46 -20.97
C CYS A 103 7.62 10.70 -22.01
N ALA A 104 7.00 11.41 -22.96
CA ALA A 104 6.22 10.81 -24.04
C ALA A 104 7.06 9.89 -24.95
N ARG A 105 8.30 10.28 -25.26
CA ARG A 105 9.25 9.43 -26.01
C ARG A 105 9.75 8.23 -25.20
N ALA A 106 9.89 8.38 -23.90
CA ALA A 106 10.37 7.31 -23.02
C ALA A 106 9.37 6.15 -22.88
N LEU A 107 8.06 6.39 -22.94
CA LEU A 107 7.05 5.32 -22.78
C LEU A 107 7.15 4.22 -23.85
N PRO A 108 7.19 4.50 -25.17
CA PRO A 108 7.41 3.46 -26.18
C PRO A 108 8.83 2.87 -26.09
N ALA A 109 9.85 3.67 -25.78
CA ALA A 109 11.21 3.17 -25.58
C ALA A 109 11.29 2.14 -24.43
N LEU A 110 10.58 2.39 -23.31
CA LEU A 110 10.45 1.44 -22.21
C LEU A 110 9.80 0.12 -22.65
N ARG A 111 8.78 0.17 -23.51
CA ARG A 111 8.14 -1.03 -24.09
C ARG A 111 9.10 -1.84 -24.96
N GLU A 112 9.97 -1.16 -25.69
CA GLU A 112 10.98 -1.79 -26.54
C GLU A 112 12.08 -2.48 -25.71
N VAL A 113 12.62 -1.78 -24.69
CA VAL A 113 13.80 -2.27 -23.95
C VAL A 113 13.47 -3.29 -22.86
N LEU A 114 12.25 -3.27 -22.30
CA LEU A 114 11.82 -4.19 -21.24
C LEU A 114 11.29 -5.51 -21.81
N THR A 115 12.18 -6.30 -22.42
CA THR A 115 11.88 -7.66 -22.89
C THR A 115 11.88 -8.72 -21.78
N GLY A 116 12.31 -8.32 -20.58
CA GLY A 116 12.30 -9.12 -19.35
C GLY A 116 12.58 -8.22 -18.13
N PRO A 117 12.72 -8.81 -16.93
CA PRO A 117 13.03 -8.04 -15.73
C PRO A 117 14.43 -7.40 -15.81
N LEU A 118 14.50 -6.07 -15.73
CA LEU A 118 15.75 -5.30 -15.73
C LEU A 118 15.89 -4.50 -14.44
N ASN A 119 17.09 -4.43 -13.86
CA ASN A 119 17.35 -3.48 -12.79
C ASN A 119 17.40 -2.04 -13.34
N ARG A 120 17.36 -1.03 -12.46
CA ARG A 120 17.33 0.38 -12.86
C ARG A 120 18.52 0.79 -13.74
N ALA A 121 19.74 0.31 -13.44
CA ALA A 121 20.92 0.63 -14.21
C ALA A 121 20.80 0.07 -15.63
N GLN A 122 20.39 -1.19 -15.77
CA GLN A 122 20.11 -1.81 -17.06
C GLN A 122 19.03 -1.06 -17.84
N VAL A 123 17.95 -0.59 -17.19
CA VAL A 123 16.94 0.23 -17.88
C VAL A 123 17.55 1.54 -18.40
N VAL A 124 18.38 2.22 -17.61
CA VAL A 124 19.05 3.46 -18.05
C VAL A 124 19.97 3.20 -19.25
N ASP A 125 20.80 2.17 -19.18
CA ASP A 125 21.73 1.81 -20.25
C ASP A 125 20.98 1.50 -21.55
N ARG A 126 19.91 0.70 -21.47
CA ARG A 126 19.10 0.35 -22.64
C ARG A 126 18.31 1.54 -23.20
N LEU A 127 17.79 2.43 -22.36
CA LEU A 127 17.13 3.64 -22.82
C LEU A 127 18.10 4.56 -23.57
N ALA A 128 19.35 4.64 -23.14
CA ALA A 128 20.39 5.39 -23.85
C ALA A 128 20.67 4.80 -25.24
N GLU A 129 20.71 3.46 -25.38
CA GLU A 129 20.88 2.77 -26.68
C GLU A 129 19.78 3.13 -27.70
N VAL A 130 18.56 3.41 -27.23
CA VAL A 130 17.41 3.79 -28.08
C VAL A 130 17.13 5.31 -28.08
N GLY A 131 18.10 6.12 -27.67
CA GLY A 131 18.06 7.58 -27.81
C GLY A 131 17.29 8.34 -26.73
N VAL A 132 17.10 7.74 -25.55
CA VAL A 132 16.52 8.38 -24.34
C VAL A 132 17.55 8.34 -23.19
N PRO A 133 18.65 9.11 -23.29
CA PRO A 133 19.68 9.11 -22.25
C PRO A 133 19.16 9.75 -20.95
N LEU A 134 19.58 9.20 -19.81
CA LEU A 134 19.28 9.71 -18.48
C LEU A 134 20.57 9.72 -17.66
N ASP A 135 20.75 10.71 -16.80
CA ASP A 135 21.87 10.73 -15.86
C ASP A 135 21.59 9.78 -14.69
N PRO A 136 22.34 8.65 -14.55
CA PRO A 136 22.13 7.67 -13.49
C PRO A 136 22.50 8.19 -12.09
N THR A 137 23.24 9.30 -11.99
CA THR A 137 23.64 9.92 -10.72
C THR A 137 22.56 10.82 -10.12
N THR A 138 21.52 11.12 -10.90
CA THR A 138 20.40 11.96 -10.48
C THR A 138 19.17 11.13 -10.07
N PRO A 139 18.17 11.74 -9.41
CA PRO A 139 16.87 11.10 -9.21
C PRO A 139 16.05 10.87 -10.49
N ALA A 140 16.44 11.43 -11.63
CA ALA A 140 15.64 11.42 -12.86
C ALA A 140 15.20 10.00 -13.32
N PRO A 141 16.06 8.97 -13.33
CA PRO A 141 15.63 7.61 -13.70
C PRO A 141 14.50 7.06 -12.82
N ALA A 142 14.56 7.30 -11.50
CA ALA A 142 13.53 6.84 -10.58
C ALA A 142 12.20 7.58 -10.82
N HIS A 143 12.25 8.89 -11.09
CA HIS A 143 11.07 9.69 -11.40
C HIS A 143 10.46 9.37 -12.77
N LEU A 144 11.28 9.04 -13.77
CA LEU A 144 10.78 8.56 -15.07
C LEU A 144 10.10 7.19 -14.93
N LEU A 145 10.68 6.27 -14.17
CA LEU A 145 10.07 4.96 -13.90
C LEU A 145 8.76 5.11 -13.11
N ALA A 146 8.70 6.03 -12.14
CA ALA A 146 7.46 6.35 -11.44
C ALA A 146 6.41 6.98 -12.38
N TYR A 147 6.82 7.85 -13.30
CA TYR A 147 5.93 8.36 -14.35
C TYR A 147 5.40 7.23 -15.22
N ALA A 148 6.27 6.38 -15.75
CA ALA A 148 5.89 5.24 -16.58
C ALA A 148 4.98 4.25 -15.83
N ALA A 149 5.17 4.08 -14.52
CA ALA A 149 4.28 3.28 -13.67
C ALA A 149 2.89 3.92 -13.55
N ASN A 150 2.81 5.24 -13.37
CA ASN A 150 1.53 5.98 -13.39
C ASN A 150 0.86 6.00 -14.77
N GLN A 151 1.60 5.73 -15.84
CA GLN A 151 1.08 5.57 -17.21
C GLN A 151 0.75 4.11 -17.56
N GLY A 152 0.86 3.18 -16.60
CA GLY A 152 0.55 1.76 -16.81
C GLY A 152 1.53 1.03 -17.72
N VAL A 153 2.74 1.55 -17.90
CA VAL A 153 3.75 0.93 -18.77
C VAL A 153 4.62 -0.06 -18.01
N VAL A 154 5.07 0.31 -16.80
CA VAL A 154 6.01 -0.49 -16.02
C VAL A 154 5.46 -0.81 -14.65
N CYS A 155 5.89 -1.95 -14.10
CA CYS A 155 5.77 -2.26 -12.70
C CYS A 155 7.11 -2.78 -12.18
N ALA A 156 7.31 -2.68 -10.87
CA ALA A 156 8.50 -3.15 -10.20
C ALA A 156 8.26 -4.51 -9.53
N GLY A 157 9.24 -5.40 -9.60
CA GLY A 157 9.43 -6.48 -8.65
C GLY A 157 10.15 -5.97 -7.40
N ALA A 158 10.88 -6.83 -6.71
CA ALA A 158 11.60 -6.38 -5.52
C ALA A 158 12.90 -5.61 -5.84
N SER A 159 13.56 -5.87 -6.97
CA SER A 159 14.76 -5.13 -7.41
C SER A 159 14.83 -4.86 -8.92
N THR A 160 13.81 -5.24 -9.67
CA THR A 160 13.75 -5.14 -11.13
C THR A 160 12.46 -4.45 -11.58
N TYR A 161 12.45 -3.98 -12.81
CA TYR A 161 11.31 -3.42 -13.52
C TYR A 161 10.97 -4.32 -14.69
N ARG A 162 9.69 -4.40 -15.01
CA ARG A 162 9.15 -5.13 -16.17
C ARG A 162 7.94 -4.39 -16.70
N LEU A 163 7.48 -4.77 -17.87
CA LEU A 163 6.22 -4.26 -18.39
C LEU A 163 5.06 -4.67 -17.47
N LEU A 164 4.18 -3.70 -17.21
CA LEU A 164 2.89 -3.98 -16.61
C LEU A 164 2.06 -4.71 -17.66
N PRO A 165 1.53 -5.91 -17.38
CA PRO A 165 0.66 -6.61 -18.31
C PRO A 165 -0.58 -5.76 -18.59
N GLU A 166 -1.07 -5.82 -19.82
CA GLU A 166 -2.39 -5.27 -20.13
C GLU A 166 -3.45 -5.98 -19.26
N PRO A 167 -4.40 -5.24 -18.69
CA PRO A 167 -5.42 -5.83 -17.85
C PRO A 167 -6.29 -6.76 -18.70
N ALA A 168 -6.61 -7.94 -18.16
CA ALA A 168 -7.45 -8.94 -18.84
C ALA A 168 -8.92 -8.50 -19.00
N GLN A 169 -9.32 -7.45 -18.27
CA GLN A 169 -10.66 -6.86 -18.31
C GLN A 169 -10.54 -5.33 -18.32
N PRO A 170 -11.54 -4.60 -18.85
CA PRO A 170 -11.59 -3.15 -18.74
C PRO A 170 -11.47 -2.72 -17.29
N GLY A 171 -10.75 -1.61 -17.06
CA GLY A 171 -10.52 -1.12 -15.71
C GLY A 171 -11.81 -0.86 -14.96
N HIS A 172 -11.83 -1.25 -13.69
CA HIS A 172 -12.92 -0.88 -12.80
C HIS A 172 -12.78 0.58 -12.36
N GLY A 173 -13.86 1.36 -12.46
CA GLY A 173 -13.86 2.78 -12.11
C GLY A 173 -13.94 3.03 -10.59
N VAL A 174 -14.33 4.26 -10.22
CA VAL A 174 -14.57 4.67 -8.82
C VAL A 174 -15.48 3.70 -8.04
N PRO A 175 -16.58 3.15 -8.60
CA PRO A 175 -17.44 2.23 -7.85
C PRO A 175 -16.70 1.02 -7.25
N GLU A 176 -15.79 0.41 -8.01
CA GLU A 176 -15.03 -0.73 -7.51
C GLU A 176 -14.03 -0.31 -6.45
N LEU A 177 -13.35 0.82 -6.64
CA LEU A 177 -12.46 1.35 -5.61
C LEU A 177 -13.20 1.57 -4.29
N VAL A 178 -14.43 2.12 -4.36
CA VAL A 178 -15.30 2.33 -3.18
C VAL A 178 -15.63 0.99 -2.53
N ARG A 179 -16.11 -0.01 -3.29
CA ARG A 179 -16.44 -1.34 -2.72
C ARG A 179 -15.24 -2.01 -2.08
N ARG A 180 -14.08 -1.99 -2.75
CA ARG A 180 -12.83 -2.56 -2.25
C ARG A 180 -12.33 -1.86 -1.00
N TYR A 181 -12.41 -0.53 -0.99
CA TYR A 181 -12.08 0.27 0.19
C TYR A 181 -13.01 -0.06 1.36
N LEU A 182 -14.34 -0.02 1.16
CA LEU A 182 -15.30 -0.29 2.24
C LEU A 182 -15.27 -1.73 2.74
N ARG A 183 -14.87 -2.69 1.91
CA ARG A 183 -14.64 -4.08 2.35
C ARG A 183 -13.54 -4.19 3.40
N ALA A 184 -12.48 -3.37 3.30
CA ALA A 184 -11.34 -3.42 4.19
C ALA A 184 -11.42 -2.39 5.34
N TYR A 185 -11.92 -1.20 5.03
CA TYR A 185 -11.84 -0.01 5.87
C TYR A 185 -13.21 0.51 6.29
N GLY A 186 -14.32 -0.09 5.83
CA GLY A 186 -15.67 0.32 6.21
C GLY A 186 -16.03 -0.05 7.66
N PRO A 187 -16.98 0.67 8.29
CA PRO A 187 -17.61 1.90 7.81
C PRO A 187 -16.62 3.07 7.71
N ALA A 188 -16.76 3.92 6.68
CA ALA A 188 -15.87 5.05 6.45
C ALA A 188 -16.55 6.18 5.67
N THR A 189 -16.08 7.42 5.87
CA THR A 189 -16.62 8.59 5.18
C THR A 189 -16.04 8.76 3.76
N VAL A 190 -16.69 9.59 2.93
CA VAL A 190 -16.12 9.97 1.62
C VAL A 190 -14.80 10.72 1.81
N ASP A 191 -14.66 11.50 2.89
CA ASP A 191 -13.42 12.19 3.23
C ASP A 191 -12.28 11.22 3.57
N ASP A 192 -12.58 10.11 4.26
CA ASP A 192 -11.60 9.04 4.52
C ASP A 192 -11.16 8.39 3.21
N LEU A 193 -12.12 8.07 2.32
CA LEU A 193 -11.82 7.53 0.99
C LEU A 193 -10.97 8.50 0.16
N ALA A 194 -11.25 9.80 0.19
CA ALA A 194 -10.49 10.83 -0.49
C ALA A 194 -9.06 10.94 0.07
N ALA A 195 -8.92 11.00 1.39
CA ALA A 195 -7.62 11.05 2.05
C ALA A 195 -6.79 9.78 1.77
N TRP A 196 -7.42 8.61 1.81
CA TRP A 196 -6.77 7.33 1.53
C TRP A 196 -6.36 7.22 0.06
N SER A 197 -7.30 7.37 -0.89
CA SER A 197 -7.01 7.19 -2.31
C SER A 197 -6.10 8.28 -2.88
N GLY A 198 -6.25 9.51 -2.36
CA GLY A 198 -5.66 10.71 -2.92
C GLY A 198 -6.39 11.22 -4.16
N LEU A 199 -7.58 10.69 -4.47
CA LEU A 199 -8.43 11.16 -5.55
C LEU A 199 -9.15 12.46 -5.16
N PRO A 200 -9.38 13.36 -6.12
CA PRO A 200 -10.25 14.52 -5.94
C PRO A 200 -11.68 14.12 -5.53
N ALA A 201 -12.30 14.91 -4.64
CA ALA A 201 -13.64 14.62 -4.13
C ALA A 201 -14.71 14.63 -5.22
N ASP A 202 -14.61 15.50 -6.21
CA ASP A 202 -15.51 15.57 -7.37
C ASP A 202 -15.51 14.27 -8.19
N LEU A 203 -14.33 13.69 -8.44
CA LEU A 203 -14.21 12.39 -9.10
C LEU A 203 -14.85 11.28 -8.27
N LEU A 204 -14.63 11.28 -6.96
CA LEU A 204 -15.24 10.31 -6.06
C LEU A 204 -16.77 10.42 -6.07
N HIS A 205 -17.31 11.64 -5.93
CA HIS A 205 -18.75 11.88 -5.95
C HIS A 205 -19.40 11.46 -7.27
N ALA A 206 -18.75 11.73 -8.41
CA ALA A 206 -19.30 11.39 -9.72
C ALA A 206 -19.48 9.88 -9.95
N GLY A 207 -18.68 9.04 -9.30
CA GLY A 207 -18.74 7.59 -9.43
C GLY A 207 -19.08 6.86 -8.15
N PHE A 208 -19.64 7.54 -7.14
CA PHE A 208 -19.96 6.93 -5.85
C PHE A 208 -21.23 6.06 -5.95
N PRO A 209 -21.17 4.75 -5.69
CA PRO A 209 -22.31 3.85 -5.85
C PRO A 209 -23.21 3.85 -4.60
N ALA A 210 -23.80 5.00 -4.27
CA ALA A 210 -24.57 5.17 -3.03
C ALA A 210 -25.75 4.20 -2.90
N ASP A 211 -26.34 3.80 -4.03
CA ASP A 211 -27.48 2.87 -4.13
C ASP A 211 -27.13 1.43 -3.75
N GLU A 212 -25.85 1.09 -3.70
CA GLU A 212 -25.36 -0.23 -3.29
C GLU A 212 -24.90 -0.27 -1.83
N LEU A 213 -24.97 0.86 -1.11
CA LEU A 213 -24.32 1.05 0.18
C LEU A 213 -25.31 1.44 1.28
N VAL A 214 -24.89 1.26 2.53
CA VAL A 214 -25.64 1.70 3.71
C VAL A 214 -24.89 2.84 4.38
N GLU A 215 -25.55 3.97 4.56
CA GLU A 215 -25.05 5.11 5.33
C GLU A 215 -25.35 4.90 6.83
N GLY A 216 -24.39 5.19 7.70
CA GLY A 216 -24.53 5.13 9.15
C GLY A 216 -23.71 6.22 9.84
N GLU A 217 -23.69 6.19 11.18
CA GLU A 217 -23.05 7.21 12.01
C GLU A 217 -21.56 7.46 11.68
N HIS A 218 -20.84 6.39 11.34
CA HIS A 218 -19.41 6.46 11.01
C HIS A 218 -19.13 6.42 9.50
N GLY A 219 -20.13 6.76 8.68
CA GLY A 219 -20.04 6.81 7.22
C GLY A 219 -20.64 5.60 6.52
N TRP A 220 -20.17 5.33 5.32
CA TRP A 220 -20.70 4.32 4.42
C TRP A 220 -20.12 2.95 4.70
N ARG A 221 -20.93 1.91 4.53
CA ARG A 221 -20.50 0.51 4.57
C ARG A 221 -21.16 -0.28 3.45
N LEU A 222 -20.53 -1.41 3.10
CA LEU A 222 -21.22 -2.43 2.33
C LEU A 222 -22.40 -2.99 3.16
N PRO A 223 -23.50 -3.40 2.50
CA PRO A 223 -24.51 -4.24 3.13
C PRO A 223 -23.83 -5.40 3.85
N ALA A 224 -24.27 -5.71 5.06
CA ALA A 224 -23.57 -6.65 5.92
C ALA A 224 -23.42 -8.03 5.25
N ASP A 225 -22.20 -8.55 5.23
CA ASP A 225 -21.99 -9.99 5.27
C ASP A 225 -22.24 -10.44 6.72
N ASP A 226 -22.91 -11.57 6.94
CA ASP A 226 -23.21 -12.17 8.26
C ASP A 226 -21.91 -12.59 8.99
N ALA A 227 -21.13 -11.61 9.42
CA ALA A 227 -19.92 -11.80 10.17
C ALA A 227 -20.30 -12.11 11.62
N PRO A 228 -19.94 -13.28 12.18
CA PRO A 228 -20.20 -13.56 13.58
C PRO A 228 -19.56 -12.48 14.46
N GLU A 229 -20.32 -12.03 15.46
CA GLU A 229 -19.80 -11.17 16.51
C GLU A 229 -18.65 -11.87 17.24
N PRO A 230 -17.63 -11.12 17.69
CA PRO A 230 -16.57 -11.69 18.50
C PRO A 230 -17.17 -12.34 19.76
N GLU A 231 -16.68 -13.52 20.12
CA GLU A 231 -17.09 -14.19 21.34
C GLU A 231 -16.71 -13.34 22.56
N PRO A 232 -17.61 -13.18 23.56
CA PRO A 232 -17.38 -12.30 24.71
C PRO A 232 -16.10 -12.58 25.51
N ASP A 233 -15.66 -13.84 25.53
CA ASP A 233 -14.49 -14.32 26.29
C ASP A 233 -13.27 -14.61 25.40
N ALA A 234 -13.27 -14.15 24.15
CA ALA A 234 -12.11 -14.31 23.27
C ALA A 234 -10.89 -13.56 23.84
N PRO A 235 -9.68 -14.14 23.80
CA PRO A 235 -8.48 -13.43 24.22
C PRO A 235 -8.28 -12.14 23.40
N GLU A 236 -7.85 -11.07 24.07
CA GLU A 236 -7.46 -9.81 23.42
C GLU A 236 -6.44 -10.08 22.30
N THR A 237 -6.61 -9.40 21.16
CA THR A 237 -5.71 -9.51 20.00
C THR A 237 -4.65 -8.42 20.05
N VAL A 238 -3.38 -8.83 20.04
CA VAL A 238 -2.22 -7.93 19.91
C VAL A 238 -1.61 -8.03 18.51
N ARG A 239 -1.26 -6.91 17.88
CA ARG A 239 -0.51 -6.85 16.61
C ARG A 239 0.61 -5.82 16.65
N LEU A 240 1.82 -6.23 16.26
CA LEU A 240 2.96 -5.32 16.06
C LEU A 240 3.02 -4.84 14.60
N LEU A 241 2.48 -3.65 14.34
CA LEU A 241 2.41 -3.10 12.98
C LEU A 241 3.66 -2.30 12.64
N GLY A 242 4.10 -2.40 11.39
CA GLY A 242 5.26 -1.67 10.88
C GLY A 242 4.96 -0.18 10.64
N PRO A 243 5.96 0.59 10.18
CA PRO A 243 5.71 1.94 9.72
C PRO A 243 4.86 1.90 8.44
N PHE A 244 4.11 2.97 8.18
CA PHE A 244 3.21 3.10 7.02
C PHE A 244 2.09 2.04 6.93
N ASP A 245 1.74 1.38 8.04
CA ASP A 245 0.73 0.34 8.01
C ASP A 245 -0.66 0.91 7.65
N THR A 246 -1.40 0.18 6.79
CA THR A 246 -2.71 0.60 6.29
C THR A 246 -3.77 0.71 7.38
N PHE A 247 -3.53 0.11 8.56
CA PHE A 247 -4.42 0.23 9.72
C PHE A 247 -4.70 1.69 10.10
N LEU A 248 -3.66 2.53 10.13
CA LEU A 248 -3.79 3.96 10.38
C LEU A 248 -3.96 4.75 9.07
N LEU A 249 -3.28 4.35 8.00
CA LEU A 249 -3.27 5.10 6.74
C LEU A 249 -4.53 4.90 5.88
N GLY A 250 -5.44 4.02 6.30
CA GLY A 250 -6.75 3.78 5.71
C GLY A 250 -7.75 4.91 5.93
N TYR A 251 -7.49 5.81 6.88
CA TYR A 251 -8.45 6.81 7.34
C TYR A 251 -7.82 8.21 7.39
N ARG A 252 -8.67 9.23 7.22
CA ARG A 252 -8.29 10.62 7.44
C ARG A 252 -8.19 10.90 8.93
N ASP A 253 -9.28 10.61 9.65
CA ASP A 253 -9.37 10.69 11.10
C ASP A 253 -8.98 9.35 11.72
N ARG A 254 -8.23 9.39 12.81
CA ARG A 254 -7.64 8.22 13.46
C ARG A 254 -8.01 8.13 14.93
N ASP A 255 -8.85 9.02 15.45
CA ASP A 255 -9.12 9.15 16.89
C ASP A 255 -9.77 7.89 17.49
N LEU A 256 -10.51 7.13 16.67
CA LEU A 256 -11.04 5.82 17.06
C LEU A 256 -9.96 4.75 17.24
N LEU A 257 -8.85 4.88 16.52
CA LEU A 257 -7.75 3.92 16.50
C LEU A 257 -6.61 4.36 17.43
N LEU A 258 -6.38 5.67 17.58
CA LEU A 258 -5.23 6.25 18.24
C LEU A 258 -5.69 7.45 19.05
N ASP A 259 -5.50 7.39 20.36
CA ASP A 259 -5.79 8.52 21.24
C ASP A 259 -5.01 9.78 20.79
N PRO A 260 -5.68 10.93 20.58
CA PRO A 260 -5.04 12.19 20.21
C PRO A 260 -3.87 12.58 21.13
N ALA A 261 -3.92 12.24 22.42
CA ALA A 261 -2.84 12.50 23.37
C ALA A 261 -1.54 11.73 23.04
N HIS A 262 -1.66 10.58 22.38
CA HIS A 262 -0.54 9.73 21.97
C HIS A 262 -0.21 9.88 20.47
N ALA A 263 -1.01 10.61 19.69
CA ALA A 263 -0.80 10.76 18.25
C ALA A 263 0.60 11.24 17.87
N PRO A 264 1.23 12.23 18.56
CA PRO A 264 2.59 12.66 18.25
C PRO A 264 3.67 11.58 18.44
N LEU A 265 3.44 10.59 19.30
CA LEU A 265 4.37 9.47 19.52
C LEU A 265 4.37 8.48 18.37
N VAL A 266 3.21 8.30 17.73
CA VAL A 266 3.01 7.34 16.62
C VAL A 266 3.22 8.02 15.27
N GLN A 267 2.85 9.29 15.15
CA GLN A 267 2.87 10.09 13.91
C GLN A 267 3.55 11.43 14.18
N PRO A 268 4.89 11.43 14.33
CA PRO A 268 5.62 12.64 14.61
C PRO A 268 5.41 13.68 13.48
N PRO A 269 5.23 14.97 13.80
CA PRO A 269 5.07 16.03 12.80
C PRO A 269 6.22 16.04 11.79
N GLY A 270 5.89 15.99 10.49
CA GLY A 270 6.89 15.94 9.41
C GLY A 270 7.70 14.64 9.33
N GLY A 271 7.40 13.66 10.19
CA GLY A 271 8.07 12.36 10.23
C GLY A 271 7.26 11.23 9.63
N VAL A 272 7.86 10.04 9.65
CA VAL A 272 7.24 8.79 9.22
C VAL A 272 6.46 8.18 10.38
N PRO A 273 5.24 7.66 10.17
CA PRO A 273 4.53 6.90 11.20
C PRO A 273 5.41 5.76 11.71
N VAL A 274 5.62 5.70 13.02
CA VAL A 274 6.50 4.70 13.63
C VAL A 274 5.78 3.36 13.80
N PRO A 275 6.51 2.25 13.94
CA PRO A 275 5.91 0.96 14.27
C PRO A 275 5.14 1.04 15.59
N HIS A 276 3.96 0.44 15.64
CA HIS A 276 3.01 0.59 16.75
C HIS A 276 2.34 -0.72 17.15
N VAL A 277 1.89 -0.78 18.41
CA VAL A 277 1.21 -1.93 19.00
C VAL A 277 -0.29 -1.68 18.98
N VAL A 278 -1.04 -2.56 18.33
CA VAL A 278 -2.50 -2.53 18.31
C VAL A 278 -3.03 -3.60 19.25
N VAL A 279 -3.95 -3.23 20.15
CA VAL A 279 -4.72 -4.12 21.02
C VAL A 279 -6.20 -3.89 20.72
N ASP A 280 -6.90 -4.93 20.26
CA ASP A 280 -8.34 -4.90 19.93
C ASP A 280 -8.81 -3.67 19.13
N GLY A 281 -7.96 -3.24 18.19
CA GLY A 281 -8.30 -2.18 17.25
C GLY A 281 -7.94 -0.77 17.73
N ARG A 282 -7.28 -0.64 18.89
CA ARG A 282 -6.70 0.63 19.36
C ARG A 282 -5.20 0.53 19.47
N VAL A 283 -4.50 1.64 19.36
CA VAL A 283 -3.05 1.71 19.51
C VAL A 283 -2.71 1.94 20.98
N HIS A 284 -1.84 1.09 21.55
CA HIS A 284 -1.46 1.09 22.97
C HIS A 284 0.05 1.28 23.22
N GLY A 285 0.85 1.35 22.16
CA GLY A 285 2.28 1.57 22.30
C GLY A 285 2.98 1.76 20.95
N THR A 286 4.27 2.08 21.02
CA THR A 286 5.18 2.02 19.88
C THR A 286 6.15 0.86 20.06
N TRP A 287 6.81 0.45 18.99
CA TRP A 287 7.90 -0.51 19.09
C TRP A 287 9.02 -0.23 18.08
N ARG A 288 10.20 -0.78 18.35
CA ARG A 288 11.33 -0.76 17.43
C ARG A 288 12.17 -2.02 17.56
N ARG A 289 12.90 -2.35 16.52
CA ARG A 289 13.99 -3.35 16.62
C ARG A 289 15.28 -2.67 17.04
N ARG A 290 15.97 -3.25 18.01
CA ARG A 290 17.31 -2.82 18.45
C ARG A 290 18.13 -4.06 18.80
N GLU A 291 19.31 -4.20 18.18
CA GLU A 291 20.28 -5.26 18.51
C GLU A 291 19.67 -6.67 18.56
N GLY A 292 18.82 -7.00 17.56
CA GLY A 292 18.15 -8.30 17.46
C GLY A 292 16.98 -8.50 18.43
N ARG A 293 16.52 -7.46 19.12
CA ARG A 293 15.40 -7.49 20.06
C ARG A 293 14.29 -6.54 19.65
N VAL A 294 13.06 -6.84 20.03
CA VAL A 294 11.93 -5.91 19.95
C VAL A 294 11.85 -5.16 21.28
N VAL A 295 11.84 -3.82 21.19
CA VAL A 295 11.65 -2.93 22.34
C VAL A 295 10.30 -2.25 22.18
N VAL A 296 9.42 -2.41 23.16
CA VAL A 296 8.08 -1.82 23.19
C VAL A 296 8.06 -0.67 24.18
N GLU A 297 7.55 0.48 23.75
CA GLU A 297 7.27 1.64 24.59
C GLU A 297 5.75 1.75 24.74
N GLN A 298 5.22 1.27 25.87
CA GLN A 298 3.80 1.20 26.13
C GLN A 298 3.26 2.51 26.72
N PHE A 299 2.06 2.91 26.32
CA PHE A 299 1.29 3.99 26.93
C PHE A 299 -0.16 3.58 27.27
N GLY A 300 -0.58 2.37 26.90
CA GLY A 300 -1.83 1.74 27.32
C GLY A 300 -1.62 0.28 27.73
N HIS A 301 -2.71 -0.41 28.08
CA HIS A 301 -2.71 -1.85 28.39
C HIS A 301 -2.26 -2.68 27.19
N ILE A 302 -1.30 -3.59 27.39
CA ILE A 302 -0.84 -4.55 26.38
C ILE A 302 -0.74 -5.93 27.05
N PRO A 303 -1.52 -6.92 26.60
CA PRO A 303 -1.45 -8.30 27.09
C PRO A 303 -0.10 -8.95 26.77
N VAL A 304 0.69 -9.26 27.80
CA VAL A 304 2.05 -9.81 27.65
C VAL A 304 2.08 -11.14 26.87
N PRO A 305 1.21 -12.13 27.14
CA PRO A 305 1.27 -13.41 26.42
C PRO A 305 1.10 -13.25 24.90
N GLN A 306 0.17 -12.39 24.47
CA GLN A 306 -0.07 -12.11 23.05
C GLN A 306 1.01 -11.22 22.45
N LEU A 307 1.58 -10.31 23.24
CA LEU A 307 2.72 -9.52 22.82
C LEU A 307 3.94 -10.39 22.53
N ASP A 308 4.23 -11.38 23.38
CA ASP A 308 5.39 -12.27 23.21
C ASP A 308 5.30 -13.06 21.89
N VAL A 309 4.11 -13.56 21.55
CA VAL A 309 3.86 -14.23 20.24
C VAL A 309 4.13 -13.29 19.06
N GLU A 310 3.69 -12.03 19.15
CA GLU A 310 3.98 -11.04 18.11
C GLU A 310 5.46 -10.68 18.03
N VAL A 311 6.16 -10.58 19.16
CA VAL A 311 7.61 -10.34 19.21
C VAL A 311 8.37 -11.47 18.51
N GLU A 312 8.05 -12.73 18.82
CA GLU A 312 8.63 -13.89 18.15
C GLU A 312 8.36 -13.87 16.65
N SER A 313 7.11 -13.59 16.25
CA SER A 313 6.72 -13.45 14.85
C SER A 313 7.49 -12.34 14.12
N VAL A 314 7.67 -11.19 14.76
CA VAL A 314 8.51 -10.10 14.23
C VAL A 314 9.95 -10.58 14.06
N LEU A 315 10.56 -11.20 15.07
CA LEU A 315 11.95 -11.65 14.99
C LEU A 315 12.16 -12.76 13.94
N ALA A 316 11.19 -13.66 13.77
CA ALA A 316 11.21 -14.69 12.73
C ALA A 316 11.06 -14.10 11.31
N TRP A 317 10.39 -12.95 11.18
CA TRP A 317 10.28 -12.18 9.95
C TRP A 317 11.43 -11.17 9.82
N SER A 318 12.66 -11.66 9.83
CA SER A 318 13.88 -10.87 9.64
C SER A 318 14.72 -11.37 8.46
#